data_AF-A0A939I6N8-F1
#
_entry.id   AF-A0A939I6N8-F1
#
_cell.length_a   1.000
_cell.length_b   1.000
_cell.length_c   1.000
_cell.angle_alpha   90.00
_cell.angle_beta   90.00
_cell.angle_gamma   90.00
#
_symmetry.space_group_name_H-M   'P 1'
#
loop_
_entity.id
_entity.type
_entity.pdbx_description
1 polymer ?
#
loop_
_entity_poly.entity_id
_entity_poly.type
_entity_poly.pdbx_seq_one_letter_code
_entity_poly.pdbx_strand_id
1 'polypeptide(L)' 'MTTPDTTGTQPEIALHPHGRDVESAVERVELLESQVQALGQAIRAIIRGFEEIPDQEPDPERPARAARLAHELLLSQGL' A
#
# COMPACT_ATOMS: atom_id res chain seq x y z
N MET A 1 4.50 -19.52 -63.41
CA MET A 1 4.33 -18.08 -63.08
C MET A 1 2.91 -17.95 -62.56
N THR A 2 2.59 -17.77 -61.28
CA THR A 2 3.30 -17.09 -60.18
C THR A 2 2.76 -17.62 -58.84
N THR A 3 3.65 -17.89 -57.89
CA THR A 3 3.43 -18.02 -56.43
C THR A 3 3.99 -16.76 -55.75
N PRO A 4 3.92 -16.56 -54.42
CA PRO A 4 2.83 -16.73 -53.44
C PRO A 4 2.65 -15.47 -52.55
N ASP A 5 1.77 -15.59 -51.55
CA ASP A 5 1.83 -14.97 -50.20
C ASP A 5 1.90 -13.43 -50.05
N THR A 6 0.90 -12.88 -49.37
CA THR A 6 1.20 -12.16 -48.11
C THR A 6 0.00 -12.21 -47.18
N THR A 7 0.11 -13.12 -46.23
CA THR A 7 -0.51 -13.05 -44.90
C THR A 7 -0.41 -11.62 -44.35
N GLY A 8 -1.49 -10.85 -44.47
CA GLY A 8 -1.71 -9.63 -43.72
C GLY A 8 -2.53 -9.96 -42.48
N THR A 9 -1.97 -10.73 -41.55
CA THR A 9 -2.42 -10.69 -40.16
C THR A 9 -2.15 -9.26 -39.69
N GLN A 10 -3.13 -8.37 -39.91
CA GLN A 10 -3.14 -7.09 -39.24
C GLN A 10 -3.00 -7.40 -37.75
N PRO A 11 -2.09 -6.73 -37.04
CA PRO A 11 -1.98 -6.93 -35.61
C PRO A 11 -3.37 -6.71 -35.05
N GLU A 12 -3.87 -7.69 -34.30
CA GLU A 12 -4.89 -7.43 -33.30
C GLU A 12 -4.45 -6.14 -32.62
N ILE A 13 -5.13 -5.05 -32.95
CA ILE A 13 -5.23 -3.93 -32.03
C ILE A 13 -5.94 -4.58 -30.87
N ALA A 14 -5.14 -5.19 -29.99
CA ALA A 14 -5.53 -5.55 -28.66
C ALA A 14 -5.85 -4.20 -28.05
N LEU A 15 -7.09 -3.79 -28.29
CA LEU A 15 -7.79 -2.69 -27.68
C LEU A 15 -7.83 -3.10 -26.21
N HIS A 16 -6.70 -2.96 -25.53
CA HIS A 16 -6.64 -3.03 -24.09
C HIS A 16 -7.58 -1.93 -23.67
N PRO A 17 -8.76 -2.27 -23.12
CA PRO A 17 -9.75 -1.26 -22.82
C PRO A 17 -9.10 -0.39 -21.76
N HIS A 18 -8.83 0.89 -22.08
CA HIS A 18 -8.24 1.86 -21.15
C HIS A 18 -8.94 1.87 -19.78
N GLY A 19 -10.19 1.42 -19.71
CA GLY A 19 -10.92 1.15 -18.47
C GLY A 19 -10.23 0.16 -17.52
N ARG A 20 -9.59 -0.91 -17.99
CA ARG A 20 -8.82 -1.84 -17.12
C ARG A 20 -7.58 -1.18 -16.52
N ASP A 21 -6.92 -0.29 -17.26
CA ASP A 21 -5.74 0.40 -16.76
C ASP A 21 -6.12 1.43 -15.70
N VAL A 22 -7.26 2.11 -15.90
CA VAL A 22 -7.83 3.04 -14.91
C VAL A 22 -8.35 2.30 -13.68
N GLU A 23 -9.07 1.19 -13.85
CA GLU A 23 -9.56 0.34 -12.75
C GLU A 23 -8.40 -0.20 -11.92
N SER A 24 -7.35 -0.71 -12.58
CA SER A 24 -6.12 -1.15 -11.91
C SER A 24 -5.38 0.00 -11.20
N ALA A 25 -5.37 1.20 -11.79
CA ALA A 25 -4.79 2.38 -11.15
C ALA A 25 -5.59 2.80 -9.90
N VAL A 26 -6.92 2.74 -9.95
CA VAL A 26 -7.79 3.05 -8.80
C VAL A 26 -7.57 2.03 -7.68
N GLU A 27 -7.60 0.73 -7.98
CA GLU A 27 -7.32 -0.33 -7.00
C GLU A 27 -5.95 -0.14 -6.32
N ARG A 28 -4.94 0.22 -7.12
CA ARG A 28 -3.60 0.48 -6.60
C ARG A 28 -3.55 1.73 -5.71
N VAL A 29 -4.30 2.78 -6.05
CA VAL A 29 -4.40 3.99 -5.23
C VAL A 29 -5.11 3.68 -3.92
N GLU A 30 -6.24 2.96 -3.95
CA GLU A 30 -6.97 2.55 -2.74
C GLU A 30 -6.09 1.71 -1.79
N LEU A 31 -5.30 0.78 -2.34
CA LEU A 31 -4.33 0.01 -1.56
C LEU A 31 -3.23 0.89 -0.98
N LEU A 32 -2.70 1.86 -1.73
CA LEU A 32 -1.68 2.76 -1.20
C LEU A 32 -2.25 3.69 -0.12
N GLU A 33 -3.47 4.18 -0.28
CA GLU A 33 -4.14 5.00 0.72
C GLU A 33 -4.35 4.23 2.03
N SER A 34 -4.77 2.97 1.97
CA SER A 34 -4.92 2.12 3.16
C SER A 34 -3.58 1.86 3.86
N GLN A 35 -2.52 1.59 3.09
CA GLN A 35 -1.16 1.40 3.60
C GLN A 35 -0.62 2.67 4.27
N VAL A 36 -0.78 3.83 3.64
CA VAL A 36 -0.35 5.12 4.20
C VAL A 36 -1.13 5.44 5.47
N GLN A 37 -2.43 5.16 5.50
CA GLN A 37 -3.25 5.37 6.69
C GLN A 37 -2.73 4.51 7.86
N ALA A 38 -2.45 3.23 7.63
CA ALA A 38 -1.93 2.36 8.68
C ALA A 38 -0.53 2.76 9.15
N LEU A 39 0.36 3.15 8.23
CA LEU A 39 1.66 3.70 8.59
C LEU A 39 1.51 4.94 9.49
N GLY A 40 0.58 5.84 9.15
CA GLY A 40 0.26 7.01 9.97
C GLY A 40 -0.26 6.66 11.36
N GLN A 41 -1.00 5.56 11.52
CA GLN A 41 -1.45 5.08 12.84
C GLN A 41 -0.30 4.45 13.64
N ALA A 42 0.54 3.65 13.00
CA ALA A 42 1.71 3.04 13.62
C ALA A 42 2.69 4.10 14.15
N ILE A 43 2.97 5.13 13.36
CA ILE A 43 3.82 6.26 13.77
C ILE A 43 3.21 6.99 14.97
N ARG A 44 1.89 7.27 14.96
CA ARG A 44 1.20 7.90 16.09
C ARG A 44 1.24 7.04 17.36
N ALA A 45 1.20 5.72 17.23
CA ALA A 45 1.36 4.82 18.37
C ALA A 45 2.75 4.97 18.98
N ILE A 46 3.79 4.96 18.14
CA ILE A 46 5.19 5.15 18.56
C ILE A 46 5.37 6.50 19.24
N ILE A 47 4.96 7.60 18.60
CA ILE A 47 5.11 8.96 19.16
C ILE A 47 4.50 9.03 20.56
N ARG A 48 3.26 8.55 20.74
CA ARG A 48 2.60 8.53 22.06
C ARG A 48 3.30 7.64 23.08
N GLY A 49 4.00 6.60 22.63
CA GLY A 49 4.78 5.70 23.48
C GLY A 49 6.07 6.30 24.00
N PHE A 50 6.67 7.20 23.23
CA PHE A 50 7.93 7.88 23.55
C PHE A 50 7.73 9.28 24.14
N GLU A 51 6.52 9.83 24.01
CA GLU A 51 6.16 11.11 24.61
C GLU A 51 6.14 10.99 26.14
N GLU A 52 7.07 11.68 26.80
CA GLU A 52 7.12 11.85 28.24
C GLU A 52 6.15 12.96 28.64
N ILE A 53 5.15 12.62 29.47
CA ILE A 53 4.18 13.58 29.98
C ILE A 53 4.62 13.97 31.40
N PRO A 54 4.88 15.26 31.70
CA PRO A 54 5.43 15.70 32.97
C PRO A 54 4.63 15.28 34.21
N ASP A 55 3.30 15.10 34.07
CA ASP A 55 2.38 14.70 35.14
C ASP A 55 2.08 13.19 35.19
N GLN A 56 2.75 12.36 34.38
CA GLN A 56 2.61 10.91 34.42
C GLN A 56 3.84 10.23 35.05
N GLU A 57 3.57 9.22 35.87
CA GLU A 57 4.60 8.31 36.38
C GLU A 57 5.38 7.69 35.21
N PRO A 58 6.72 7.69 35.24
CA PRO A 58 7.52 7.10 34.18
C PRO A 58 7.27 5.59 34.08
N ASP A 59 6.82 5.14 32.91
CA ASP A 59 6.60 3.74 32.59
C ASP A 59 7.66 3.25 31.58
N PRO A 60 8.67 2.50 32.03
CA PRO A 60 9.80 2.09 31.17
C PRO A 60 9.40 1.11 30.08
N GLU A 61 8.24 0.45 30.20
CA GLU A 61 7.73 -0.49 29.21
C GLU A 61 6.86 0.18 28.14
N ARG A 62 6.42 1.42 28.38
CA ARG A 62 5.55 2.18 27.46
C ARG A 62 6.12 2.25 26.03
N PRO A 63 7.43 2.53 25.80
CA PRO A 63 8.00 2.52 24.45
C PRO A 63 7.90 1.15 23.78
N ALA A 64 8.18 0.06 24.52
CA ALA A 64 8.13 -1.31 23.99
C ALA A 64 6.70 -1.76 23.67
N ARG A 65 5.70 -1.36 24.47
CA ARG A 65 4.29 -1.62 24.15
C ARG A 65 3.82 -0.82 22.93
N ALA A 66 4.22 0.44 22.81
CA ALA A 66 3.91 1.25 21.65
C ALA A 66 4.52 0.70 20.35
N ALA A 67 5.76 0.23 20.40
CA ALA A 67 6.41 -0.43 19.27
C ALA A 67 5.68 -1.71 18.84
N ARG A 68 5.24 -2.53 19.81
CA ARG A 68 4.42 -3.73 19.54
C ARG A 68 3.09 -3.38 18.88
N LEU A 69 2.37 -2.40 19.41
CA LEU A 69 1.12 -1.92 18.81
C LEU A 69 1.32 -1.41 17.38
N ALA A 70 2.39 -0.64 17.14
CA ALA A 70 2.72 -0.17 15.80
C ALA A 70 3.00 -1.33 14.84
N HIS A 71 3.73 -2.35 15.29
CA HIS A 71 3.99 -3.54 14.51
C HIS A 71 2.70 -4.31 14.16
N GLU A 72 1.80 -4.48 15.13
CA GLU A 72 0.49 -5.12 14.90
C GLU A 72 -0.38 -4.34 13.90
N LEU A 73 -0.36 -3.01 13.96
CA LEU A 73 -1.07 -2.16 13.00
C LEU A 73 -0.56 -2.35 11.57
N LEU A 74 0.76 -2.45 11.39
CA LEU A 74 1.38 -2.69 10.08
C LEU A 74 1.03 -4.09 9.56
N LEU A 75 1.17 -5.12 10.39
CA LEU A 75 0.82 -6.50 10.02
C LEU A 75 -0.64 -6.65 9.59
N SER A 76 -1.56 -5.90 10.22
CA SER A 76 -2.98 -5.93 9.84
C SER A 76 -3.24 -5.48 8.39
N GLN A 77 -2.33 -4.69 7.80
CA GLN A 77 -2.37 -4.25 6.40
C GLN A 77 -1.41 -5.01 5.49
N GLY A 78 -0.73 -6.04 6.00
CA GLY A 78 0.30 -6.78 5.27
C GLY A 78 1.57 -5.96 5.00
N LEU A 79 1.86 -4.97 5.86
CA LEU A 79 3.08 -4.17 5.85
C LEU A 79 4.14 -4.69 6.82
#